data_AF-A0A315RJK5-F1
#
_entry.id   AF-A0A315RJK5-F1
#
_cell.length_a   1.000
_cell.length_b   1.000
_cell.length_c   1.000
_cell.angle_alpha   90.00
_cell.angle_beta   90.00
_cell.angle_gamma   90.00
#
_symmetry.space_group_name_H-M   'P 1'
#
loop_
_entity.id
_entity.type
_entity.pdbx_description
1 polymer ?
#
loop_
_entity_poly.entity_id
_entity_poly.type
_entity_poly.pdbx_seq_one_letter_code
_entity_poly.pdbx_strand_id
1 'polypeptide(L)'
;MKNNQLKITVIDGYLDEPSCLGVPPYISPHIRYLWGALLEAGVRDDNLNYLTIDSLRENKDLELKKMETADIVIMIAGTTVPGHYLGGQPAAAAEIKEIGKKVFYPTKVLGGPITLIENMKEKFKDNFDIIAAEIAAVDIFKRLTETEILPAEIDKYINKFALSGSHLLKRHPNYPKIIAELETFRGCPRSSHCAFCSERLKNLTYSRSPENIAAEVKALAEVGIHHYRLGSQTDLLLYGAQLKNENFILNPDQIKELYQGIRRADPDLKVLHMDNMNPAEIARNPEKSAQIIETIAKYNTPGDTAAFGLESADPEVLKKNNIDSSSKDNYFAIKLMNEIGGRRENGIPKLLPGLNFLHGLIGESRKTLNYNYQFLKKLLTDNLMLRRINIRQVVRLGSYPEVKYSQGEFKKYKQKINKEINQQMLKKVFPAGVVLTDLYSEKKKGSLNYCRQLGTYPILTAVIDQNDNFFQKVKVVDHGYRSITALKWPKKFNDYSKKELEAIPGIGSKRASRLILEKPADIKELSALLGPDFDQKTLSHFFQF
;
A
#
# COMPACT_ATOMS: atom_id res chain seq x y z
N MET A 1 -0.58 38.84 -9.36
CA MET A 1 -0.26 38.97 -7.91
C MET A 1 1.12 38.37 -7.69
N LYS A 2 1.95 38.89 -6.77
CA LYS A 2 3.26 38.25 -6.50
C LYS A 2 3.03 36.90 -5.80
N ASN A 3 3.84 35.89 -6.11
CA ASN A 3 3.67 34.53 -5.56
C ASN A 3 3.65 34.50 -4.02
N ASN A 4 4.45 35.36 -3.37
CA ASN A 4 4.51 35.47 -1.92
C ASN A 4 3.26 36.07 -1.26
N GLN A 5 2.29 36.56 -2.04
CA GLN A 5 1.02 37.10 -1.57
C GLN A 5 -0.16 36.15 -1.83
N LEU A 6 0.02 35.13 -2.69
CA LEU A 6 -1.03 34.17 -3.03
C LEU A 6 -1.41 33.34 -1.81
N LYS A 7 -2.71 33.20 -1.56
CA LYS A 7 -3.33 32.24 -0.65
C LYS A 7 -3.83 31.04 -1.43
N ILE A 8 -3.32 29.85 -1.11
CA ILE A 8 -3.60 28.64 -1.87
C ILE A 8 -4.12 27.56 -0.94
N THR A 9 -5.27 26.97 -1.29
CA THR A 9 -5.74 25.73 -0.65
C THR A 9 -5.42 24.54 -1.54
N VAL A 10 -4.66 23.59 -0.99
CA VAL A 10 -4.34 22.31 -1.62
C VAL A 10 -5.26 21.24 -1.02
N ILE A 11 -6.08 20.63 -1.88
CA ILE A 11 -6.99 19.54 -1.52
C ILE A 11 -6.36 18.21 -1.94
N ASP A 12 -6.08 17.36 -0.97
CA ASP A 12 -5.71 15.97 -1.18
C ASP A 12 -6.99 15.13 -1.35
N GLY A 13 -7.36 14.90 -2.61
CA GLY A 13 -8.47 14.02 -2.99
C GLY A 13 -8.17 12.53 -2.78
N TYR A 14 -6.96 12.21 -2.30
CA TYR A 14 -6.30 10.93 -2.37
C TYR A 14 -6.16 10.37 -3.79
N LEU A 15 -5.09 9.61 -3.98
CA LEU A 15 -4.87 8.85 -5.20
C LEU A 15 -4.77 7.36 -4.93
N ASP A 16 -5.15 6.59 -5.93
CA ASP A 16 -5.03 5.13 -5.93
C ASP A 16 -4.70 4.67 -7.34
N GLU A 17 -3.41 4.44 -7.58
CA GLU A 17 -2.86 3.89 -8.81
C GLU A 17 -2.29 2.49 -8.54
N PRO A 18 -2.14 1.63 -9.57
CA PRO A 18 -1.51 0.32 -9.40
C PRO A 18 -0.12 0.39 -8.75
N SER A 19 0.61 1.49 -9.00
CA SER A 19 1.98 1.70 -8.53
C SER A 19 2.08 2.63 -7.32
N CYS A 20 1.09 3.49 -7.06
CA CYS A 20 1.18 4.57 -6.07
C CYS A 20 -0.06 4.64 -5.19
N LEU A 21 0.13 4.73 -3.87
CA LEU A 21 -0.94 4.89 -2.89
C LEU A 21 -0.91 6.29 -2.27
N GLY A 22 -2.06 6.93 -2.17
CA GLY A 22 -2.22 8.20 -1.44
C GLY A 22 -3.38 8.21 -0.46
N VAL A 23 -4.01 7.06 -0.21
CA VAL A 23 -5.06 6.94 0.80
C VAL A 23 -4.42 6.63 2.15
N PRO A 24 -4.81 7.27 3.26
CA PRO A 24 -4.18 7.04 4.55
C PRO A 24 -4.18 5.55 4.94
N PRO A 25 -3.06 5.06 5.52
CA PRO A 25 -1.94 5.83 6.07
C PRO A 25 -0.86 6.23 5.04
N TYR A 26 -1.05 6.01 3.74
CA TYR A 26 -0.07 6.39 2.73
C TYR A 26 -0.22 7.86 2.33
N ILE A 27 0.89 8.52 2.03
CA ILE A 27 0.89 9.82 1.37
C ILE A 27 1.68 9.74 0.07
N SER A 28 1.03 10.18 -1.01
CA SER A 28 1.59 10.07 -2.35
C SER A 28 2.73 11.07 -2.57
N PRO A 29 3.64 10.81 -3.52
CA PRO A 29 4.61 11.80 -3.96
C PRO A 29 3.93 12.99 -4.64
N HIS A 30 2.81 12.77 -5.36
CA HIS A 30 2.13 13.81 -6.14
C HIS A 30 1.72 15.02 -5.28
N ILE A 31 1.11 14.78 -4.11
CA ILE A 31 0.67 15.87 -3.23
C ILE A 31 1.85 16.57 -2.56
N ARG A 32 2.89 15.80 -2.17
CA ARG A 32 4.10 16.34 -1.56
C ARG A 32 4.89 17.18 -2.56
N TYR A 33 5.04 16.71 -3.80
CA TYR A 33 5.71 17.44 -4.86
C TYR A 33 4.95 18.70 -5.24
N LEU A 34 3.62 18.68 -5.26
CA LEU A 34 2.84 19.89 -5.46
C LEU A 34 3.11 20.91 -4.35
N TRP A 35 3.09 20.49 -3.09
CA TRP A 35 3.40 21.37 -1.97
C TRP A 35 4.80 21.96 -2.07
N GLY A 36 5.80 21.12 -2.36
CA GLY A 36 7.17 21.55 -2.59
C GLY A 36 7.28 22.53 -3.75
N ALA A 37 6.60 22.28 -4.86
CA ALA A 37 6.57 23.18 -6.01
C ALA A 37 5.99 24.57 -5.67
N LEU A 38 4.96 24.64 -4.84
CA LEU A 38 4.40 25.92 -4.40
C LEU A 38 5.39 26.71 -3.54
N LEU A 39 6.07 26.05 -2.60
CA LEU A 39 7.13 26.67 -1.79
C LEU A 39 8.29 27.15 -2.67
N GLU A 40 8.75 26.31 -3.60
CA GLU A 40 9.84 26.64 -4.52
C GLU A 40 9.47 27.76 -5.51
N ALA A 41 8.19 27.92 -5.84
CA ALA A 41 7.69 29.04 -6.63
C ALA A 41 7.63 30.36 -5.84
N GLY A 42 7.95 30.34 -4.55
CA GLY A 42 7.97 31.52 -3.67
C GLY A 42 6.65 31.81 -2.96
N VAL A 43 5.71 30.85 -2.93
CA VAL A 43 4.51 30.98 -2.09
C VAL A 43 4.91 30.78 -0.61
N ARG A 44 4.45 31.67 0.27
CA ARG A 44 4.75 31.58 1.69
C ARG A 44 4.02 30.39 2.33
N ASP A 45 4.69 29.63 3.20
CA ASP A 45 4.08 28.50 3.91
C ASP A 45 2.83 28.90 4.72
N ASP A 46 2.82 30.09 5.33
CA ASP A 46 1.67 30.64 6.07
C ASP A 46 0.43 30.86 5.18
N ASN A 47 0.62 31.01 3.87
CA ASN A 47 -0.45 31.21 2.91
C ASN A 47 -0.92 29.89 2.26
N LEU A 48 -0.30 28.77 2.61
CA LEU A 48 -0.69 27.45 2.13
C LEU A 48 -1.59 26.76 3.16
N ASN A 49 -2.77 26.36 2.70
CA ASN A 49 -3.69 25.53 3.46
C ASN A 49 -3.70 24.12 2.87
N TYR A 50 -3.62 23.10 3.72
CA TYR A 50 -3.73 21.70 3.32
C TYR A 50 -5.03 21.12 3.86
N LEU A 51 -5.78 20.43 3.01
CA LEU A 51 -7.04 19.81 3.37
C LEU A 51 -7.16 18.43 2.72
N THR A 52 -7.43 17.39 3.51
CA THR A 52 -7.80 16.08 2.94
C THR A 52 -9.27 16.05 2.57
N ILE A 53 -9.64 15.19 1.62
CA ILE A 53 -11.05 15.01 1.27
C ILE A 53 -11.90 14.50 2.44
N ASP A 54 -11.33 13.71 3.35
CA ASP A 54 -12.05 13.28 4.56
C ASP A 54 -12.31 14.46 5.51
N SER A 55 -11.31 15.29 5.76
CA SER A 55 -11.50 16.50 6.58
C SER A 55 -12.49 17.49 5.95
N LEU A 56 -12.50 17.58 4.61
CA LEU A 56 -13.52 18.34 3.89
C LEU A 56 -14.92 17.77 4.14
N ARG A 57 -15.11 16.45 4.08
CA ARG A 57 -16.41 15.81 4.35
C ARG A 57 -16.90 16.07 5.77
N GLU A 58 -16.01 16.09 6.75
CA GLU A 58 -16.34 16.34 8.15
C GLU A 58 -16.86 17.78 8.38
N ASN A 59 -16.30 18.77 7.68
CA ASN A 59 -16.61 20.20 7.90
C ASN A 59 -16.96 20.95 6.61
N LYS A 60 -17.75 20.32 5.74
CA LYS A 60 -17.96 20.74 4.34
C LYS A 60 -18.30 22.21 4.13
N ASP A 61 -19.35 22.71 4.78
CA ASP A 61 -19.82 24.09 4.55
C ASP A 61 -18.81 25.13 5.03
N LEU A 62 -18.08 24.82 6.12
CA LEU A 62 -17.03 25.69 6.64
C LEU A 62 -15.83 25.72 5.68
N GLU A 63 -15.37 24.56 5.22
CA GLU A 63 -14.21 24.47 4.33
C GLU A 63 -14.50 25.09 2.96
N LEU A 64 -15.70 24.90 2.40
CA LEU A 64 -16.11 25.59 1.17
C LEU A 64 -16.09 27.11 1.34
N LYS A 65 -16.58 27.65 2.47
CA LYS A 65 -16.52 29.10 2.74
C LYS A 65 -15.09 29.60 2.87
N LYS A 66 -14.20 28.83 3.49
CA LYS A 66 -12.77 29.20 3.58
C LYS A 66 -12.12 29.25 2.21
N MET A 67 -12.44 28.31 1.32
CA MET A 67 -11.92 28.27 -0.04
C MET A 67 -12.28 29.52 -0.87
N GLU A 68 -13.44 30.13 -0.62
CA GLU A 68 -13.83 31.38 -1.29
C GLU A 68 -12.91 32.58 -0.96
N THR A 69 -12.12 32.47 0.09
CA THR A 69 -11.14 33.51 0.49
C THR A 69 -9.74 33.26 -0.05
N ALA A 70 -9.53 32.14 -0.74
CA ALA A 70 -8.27 31.81 -1.39
C ALA A 70 -8.16 32.47 -2.77
N ASP A 71 -6.94 32.61 -3.28
CA ASP A 71 -6.68 33.03 -4.65
C ASP A 71 -6.70 31.82 -5.60
N ILE A 72 -6.23 30.67 -5.11
CA ILE A 72 -6.14 29.42 -5.88
C ILE A 72 -6.59 28.24 -5.02
N VAL A 73 -7.38 27.33 -5.61
CA VAL A 73 -7.70 26.03 -5.04
C VAL A 73 -7.19 24.95 -5.98
N ILE A 74 -6.29 24.08 -5.49
CA ILE A 74 -5.68 23.01 -6.27
C ILE A 74 -6.11 21.67 -5.67
N MET A 75 -6.81 20.84 -6.44
CA MET A 75 -7.19 19.50 -6.04
C MET A 75 -6.34 18.46 -6.77
N ILE A 76 -5.67 17.58 -6.04
CA ILE A 76 -5.04 16.38 -6.60
C ILE A 76 -5.96 15.18 -6.37
N ALA A 77 -6.38 14.51 -7.44
CA ALA A 77 -7.26 13.37 -7.36
C ALA A 77 -7.01 12.36 -8.48
N GLY A 78 -7.42 11.11 -8.23
CA GLY A 78 -7.50 10.09 -9.27
C GLY A 78 -7.40 8.68 -8.71
N THR A 79 -8.42 7.88 -8.99
CA THR A 79 -8.42 6.43 -8.71
C THR A 79 -8.50 5.68 -10.03
N THR A 80 -7.45 4.93 -10.36
CA THR A 80 -7.39 4.12 -11.58
C THR A 80 -7.58 2.63 -11.29
N VAL A 81 -7.64 2.25 -10.01
CA VAL A 81 -7.95 0.90 -9.53
C VAL A 81 -9.08 0.91 -8.52
N PRO A 82 -9.83 -0.20 -8.35
CA PRO A 82 -10.87 -0.29 -7.35
C PRO A 82 -10.23 -0.64 -5.99
N GLY A 83 -10.47 0.22 -5.00
CA GLY A 83 -9.97 0.07 -3.64
C GLY A 83 -11.04 0.33 -2.58
N HIS A 84 -10.96 -0.41 -1.48
CA HIS A 84 -11.70 -0.12 -0.25
C HIS A 84 -10.70 0.03 0.87
N TYR A 85 -10.60 1.24 1.39
CA TYR A 85 -9.67 1.62 2.44
C TYR A 85 -10.45 1.87 3.73
N LEU A 86 -9.91 1.38 4.85
CA LEU A 86 -10.48 1.67 6.17
C LEU A 86 -10.03 3.04 6.70
N GLY A 87 -8.84 3.50 6.30
CA GLY A 87 -8.22 4.74 6.79
C GLY A 87 -8.67 6.02 6.10
N GLY A 88 -9.44 5.93 5.01
CA GLY A 88 -9.96 7.08 4.28
C GLY A 88 -10.68 6.67 3.00
N GLN A 89 -11.36 7.59 2.32
CA GLN A 89 -11.99 7.30 1.03
C GLN A 89 -11.55 8.31 -0.04
N PRO A 90 -11.05 7.88 -1.21
CA PRO A 90 -10.77 8.82 -2.29
C PRO A 90 -11.98 9.67 -2.67
N ALA A 91 -11.74 10.86 -3.21
CA ALA A 91 -12.77 11.76 -3.68
C ALA A 91 -13.61 11.11 -4.78
N ALA A 92 -14.94 11.08 -4.60
CA ALA A 92 -15.84 10.63 -5.64
C ALA A 92 -15.94 11.69 -6.74
N ALA A 93 -16.21 11.26 -7.98
CA ALA A 93 -16.38 12.18 -9.11
C ALA A 93 -17.51 13.21 -8.88
N ALA A 94 -18.53 12.88 -8.09
CA ALA A 94 -19.58 13.80 -7.70
C ALA A 94 -19.08 14.90 -6.75
N GLU A 95 -18.20 14.56 -5.82
CA GLU A 95 -17.60 15.51 -4.87
C GLU A 95 -16.63 16.46 -5.58
N ILE A 96 -15.79 15.93 -6.49
CA ILE A 96 -14.90 16.74 -7.33
C ILE A 96 -15.71 17.77 -8.12
N LYS A 97 -16.82 17.33 -8.75
CA LYS A 97 -17.74 18.21 -9.49
C LYS A 97 -18.40 19.25 -8.59
N GLU A 98 -18.79 18.85 -7.38
CA GLU A 98 -19.44 19.74 -6.44
C GLU A 98 -18.50 20.86 -5.98
N ILE A 99 -17.25 20.53 -5.63
CA ILE A 99 -16.23 21.53 -5.26
C ILE A 99 -16.06 22.54 -6.40
N GLY A 100 -15.85 22.05 -7.64
CA GLY A 100 -15.68 22.92 -8.81
C GLY A 100 -16.88 23.82 -9.11
N LYS A 101 -18.10 23.44 -8.68
CA LYS A 101 -19.32 24.23 -8.87
C LYS A 101 -19.63 25.20 -7.74
N LYS A 102 -19.28 24.85 -6.51
CA LYS A 102 -19.66 25.61 -5.31
C LYS A 102 -18.63 26.64 -4.90
N VAL A 103 -17.39 26.49 -5.36
CA VAL A 103 -16.32 27.47 -5.11
C VAL A 103 -16.25 28.40 -6.32
N PHE A 104 -16.48 29.70 -6.11
CA PHE A 104 -16.66 30.65 -7.21
C PHE A 104 -15.43 31.54 -7.45
N TYR A 105 -14.87 32.14 -6.41
CA TYR A 105 -13.86 33.19 -6.54
C TYR A 105 -12.44 32.75 -6.90
N PRO A 106 -11.85 31.68 -6.31
CA PRO A 106 -10.47 31.30 -6.63
C PRO A 106 -10.34 30.70 -8.03
N THR A 107 -9.11 30.75 -8.56
CA THR A 107 -8.72 29.90 -9.70
C THR A 107 -8.70 28.45 -9.26
N LYS A 108 -9.48 27.61 -9.92
CA LYS A 108 -9.66 26.19 -9.60
C LYS A 108 -8.82 25.33 -10.52
N VAL A 109 -7.96 24.52 -9.92
CA VAL A 109 -7.06 23.60 -10.62
C VAL A 109 -7.40 22.16 -10.23
N LEU A 110 -7.58 21.29 -11.22
CA LEU A 110 -7.64 19.84 -11.01
C LEU A 110 -6.37 19.19 -11.57
N GLY A 111 -5.70 18.39 -10.76
CA GLY A 111 -4.52 17.61 -11.13
C GLY A 111 -4.58 16.17 -10.62
N GLY A 112 -3.55 15.40 -10.94
CA GLY A 112 -3.43 13.99 -10.57
C GLY A 112 -3.91 13.02 -11.66
N PRO A 113 -3.89 11.71 -11.40
CA PRO A 113 -4.14 10.69 -12.43
C PRO A 113 -5.51 10.81 -13.13
N ILE A 114 -6.48 11.47 -12.50
CA ILE A 114 -7.80 11.70 -13.10
C ILE A 114 -7.73 12.51 -14.40
N THR A 115 -6.72 13.38 -14.55
CA THR A 115 -6.54 14.23 -15.74
C THR A 115 -5.98 13.48 -16.94
N LEU A 116 -5.41 12.29 -16.71
CA LEU A 116 -4.89 11.40 -17.75
C LEU A 116 -5.98 10.58 -18.45
N ILE A 117 -7.21 10.60 -17.91
CA ILE A 117 -8.34 9.84 -18.45
C ILE A 117 -9.23 10.81 -19.24
N GLU A 118 -9.23 10.69 -20.57
CA GLU A 118 -9.85 11.66 -21.49
C GLU A 118 -11.32 11.97 -21.16
N ASN A 119 -12.14 10.93 -20.91
CA ASN A 119 -13.55 11.13 -20.56
C ASN A 119 -13.75 11.82 -19.20
N MET A 120 -12.80 11.69 -18.27
CA MET A 120 -12.83 12.38 -16.98
C MET A 120 -12.37 13.83 -17.13
N LYS A 121 -11.34 14.09 -17.94
CA LYS A 121 -10.91 15.43 -18.32
C LYS A 121 -12.07 16.23 -18.92
N GLU A 122 -12.75 15.65 -19.92
CA GLU A 122 -13.92 16.27 -20.55
C GLU A 122 -15.07 16.51 -19.56
N LYS A 123 -15.25 15.61 -18.58
CA LYS A 123 -16.30 15.74 -17.57
C LYS A 123 -16.10 16.90 -16.60
N PHE A 124 -14.86 17.34 -16.38
CA PHE A 124 -14.52 18.36 -15.39
C PHE A 124 -14.05 19.70 -15.98
N LYS A 125 -13.83 19.77 -17.30
CA LYS A 125 -13.33 20.98 -17.98
C LYS A 125 -14.17 22.24 -17.73
N ASP A 126 -15.49 22.09 -17.54
CA ASP A 126 -16.41 23.21 -17.28
C ASP A 126 -16.54 23.55 -15.78
N ASN A 127 -15.85 22.82 -14.90
CA ASN A 127 -15.91 23.01 -13.44
C ASN A 127 -14.57 23.47 -12.83
N PHE A 128 -13.49 23.40 -13.60
CA PHE A 128 -12.15 23.83 -13.19
C PHE A 128 -11.56 24.72 -14.26
N ASP A 129 -10.95 25.82 -13.83
CA ASP A 129 -10.35 26.80 -14.74
C ASP A 129 -9.09 26.23 -15.41
N ILE A 130 -8.38 25.33 -14.71
CA ILE A 130 -7.18 24.66 -15.20
C ILE A 130 -7.29 23.16 -14.93
N ILE A 131 -7.10 22.35 -15.98
CA ILE A 131 -6.78 20.93 -15.85
C ILE A 131 -5.27 20.78 -16.02
N ALA A 132 -4.59 20.42 -14.94
CA ALA A 132 -3.13 20.33 -14.92
C ALA A 132 -2.62 19.17 -15.80
N ALA A 133 -1.41 19.36 -16.33
CA ALA A 133 -0.68 18.33 -17.05
C ALA A 133 -0.34 17.12 -16.14
N GLU A 134 0.28 16.10 -16.73
CA GLU A 134 0.54 14.80 -16.08
C GLU A 134 1.20 14.91 -14.69
N ILE A 135 2.15 15.84 -14.54
CA ILE A 135 2.80 16.13 -13.26
C ILE A 135 2.37 17.52 -12.82
N ALA A 136 1.29 17.58 -12.02
CA ALA A 136 0.70 18.83 -11.57
C ALA A 136 1.70 19.76 -10.87
N ALA A 137 2.63 19.21 -10.09
CA ALA A 137 3.70 19.97 -9.44
C ALA A 137 4.54 20.78 -10.44
N VAL A 138 4.98 20.15 -11.53
CA VAL A 138 5.78 20.79 -12.58
C VAL A 138 4.95 21.80 -13.35
N ASP A 139 3.72 21.45 -13.77
CA ASP A 139 2.86 22.35 -14.53
C ASP A 139 2.53 23.63 -13.74
N ILE A 140 2.16 23.49 -12.47
CA ILE A 140 1.86 24.64 -11.61
C ILE A 140 3.10 25.47 -11.32
N PHE A 141 4.26 24.84 -11.08
CA PHE A 141 5.52 25.57 -10.94
C PHE A 141 5.83 26.42 -12.18
N LYS A 142 5.74 25.84 -13.39
CA LYS A 142 5.98 26.56 -14.66
C LYS A 142 5.06 27.77 -14.81
N ARG A 143 3.77 27.62 -14.46
CA ARG A 143 2.78 28.69 -14.55
C ARG A 143 3.03 29.82 -13.56
N LEU A 144 3.42 29.50 -12.33
CA LEU A 144 3.68 30.50 -11.29
C LEU A 144 5.00 31.25 -11.48
N THR A 145 5.98 30.62 -12.12
CA THR A 145 7.34 31.16 -12.27
C THR A 145 7.67 31.60 -13.68
N GLU A 146 6.77 31.39 -14.63
CA GLU A 146 6.99 31.63 -16.07
C GLU A 146 8.26 30.92 -16.59
N THR A 147 8.64 29.80 -15.94
CA THR A 147 9.84 29.02 -16.27
C THR A 147 9.49 27.91 -17.24
N GLU A 148 10.27 27.77 -18.31
CA GLU A 148 10.22 26.58 -19.16
C GLU A 148 11.06 25.46 -18.56
N ILE A 149 10.49 24.25 -18.52
CA ILE A 149 11.16 23.04 -18.05
C ILE A 149 11.04 22.00 -19.15
N LEU A 150 12.19 21.55 -19.65
CA LEU A 150 12.27 20.50 -20.64
C LEU A 150 12.05 19.12 -19.99
N PRO A 151 11.50 18.13 -20.71
CA PRO A 151 11.29 16.79 -20.16
C PRO A 151 12.54 16.16 -19.51
N ALA A 152 13.72 16.40 -20.09
CA ALA A 152 15.00 15.88 -19.59
C ALA A 152 15.46 16.51 -18.26
N GLU A 153 14.84 17.61 -17.82
CA GLU A 153 15.18 18.29 -16.57
C GLU A 153 14.15 18.06 -15.47
N ILE A 154 13.05 17.34 -15.76
CA ILE A 154 11.93 17.17 -14.83
C ILE A 154 12.40 16.53 -13.52
N ASP A 155 13.29 15.54 -13.58
CA ASP A 155 13.79 14.83 -12.41
C ASP A 155 14.50 15.78 -11.42
N LYS A 156 15.28 16.75 -11.92
CA LYS A 156 15.92 17.80 -11.11
C LYS A 156 14.89 18.59 -10.29
N TYR A 157 13.79 18.99 -10.92
CA TYR A 157 12.72 19.72 -10.23
C TYR A 157 11.95 18.83 -9.27
N ILE A 158 11.65 17.58 -9.65
CA ILE A 158 11.03 16.59 -8.76
C ILE A 158 11.87 16.38 -7.50
N ASN A 159 13.19 16.23 -7.65
CA ASN A 159 14.09 16.07 -6.51
C ASN A 159 14.05 17.28 -5.59
N LYS A 160 14.02 18.50 -6.14
CA LYS A 160 13.87 19.73 -5.36
C LYS A 160 12.53 19.78 -4.62
N PHE A 161 11.44 19.49 -5.32
CA PHE A 161 10.08 19.50 -4.76
C PHE A 161 9.88 18.40 -3.71
N ALA A 162 10.56 17.27 -3.83
CA ALA A 162 10.53 16.20 -2.85
C ALA A 162 11.07 16.64 -1.49
N LEU A 163 12.16 17.41 -1.46
CA LEU A 163 12.76 17.95 -0.23
C LEU A 163 11.81 18.95 0.44
N SER A 164 11.41 19.99 -0.28
CA SER A 164 10.54 21.06 0.25
C SER A 164 9.13 20.55 0.57
N GLY A 165 8.66 19.54 -0.17
CA GLY A 165 7.39 18.86 0.04
C GLY A 165 7.31 18.05 1.33
N SER A 166 8.45 17.74 1.99
CA SER A 166 8.46 17.06 3.29
C SER A 166 7.74 17.85 4.38
N HIS A 167 7.74 19.18 4.30
CA HIS A 167 7.08 20.05 5.27
C HIS A 167 5.56 19.87 5.34
N LEU A 168 4.93 19.41 4.25
CA LEU A 168 3.49 19.10 4.19
C LEU A 168 3.07 18.11 5.28
N LEU A 169 3.94 17.16 5.60
CA LEU A 169 3.61 16.00 6.44
C LEU A 169 3.10 16.41 7.83
N LYS A 170 3.65 17.49 8.41
CA LYS A 170 3.24 18.01 9.73
C LYS A 170 1.80 18.54 9.74
N ARG A 171 1.23 18.83 8.56
CA ARG A 171 -0.15 19.31 8.37
C ARG A 171 -1.15 18.18 8.10
N HIS A 172 -0.68 16.96 7.83
CA HIS A 172 -1.57 15.85 7.52
C HIS A 172 -2.28 15.34 8.79
N PRO A 173 -3.61 15.09 8.78
CA PRO A 173 -4.37 14.68 9.98
C PRO A 173 -3.82 13.46 10.72
N ASN A 174 -3.25 12.51 9.98
CA ASN A 174 -2.66 11.29 10.55
C ASN A 174 -1.21 11.45 11.04
N TYR A 175 -0.59 12.63 10.95
CA TYR A 175 0.80 12.81 11.39
C TYR A 175 1.01 12.40 12.86
N PRO A 176 2.13 11.71 13.21
CA PRO A 176 3.21 11.21 12.33
C PRO A 176 2.96 9.79 11.79
N LYS A 177 1.75 9.24 11.93
CA LYS A 177 1.36 7.87 11.55
C LYS A 177 1.09 7.74 10.05
N ILE A 178 2.09 8.06 9.24
CA ILE A 178 2.02 8.13 7.79
C ILE A 178 3.17 7.33 7.17
N ILE A 179 2.91 6.69 6.04
CA ILE A 179 3.90 6.03 5.20
C ILE A 179 4.14 6.93 3.99
N ALA A 180 5.37 7.43 3.85
CA ALA A 180 5.75 8.20 2.68
C ALA A 180 6.08 7.25 1.52
N GLU A 181 5.34 7.38 0.41
CA GLU A 181 5.71 6.77 -0.86
C GLU A 181 6.94 7.47 -1.42
N LEU A 182 7.97 6.72 -1.77
CA LEU A 182 9.18 7.20 -2.43
C LEU A 182 9.13 6.76 -3.88
N GLU A 183 8.94 7.72 -4.80
CA GLU A 183 9.01 7.45 -6.24
C GLU A 183 10.45 7.17 -6.62
N THR A 184 10.74 5.96 -7.12
CA THR A 184 12.08 5.62 -7.63
C THR A 184 12.23 6.03 -9.09
N PHE A 185 11.29 5.61 -9.94
CA PHE A 185 11.18 6.01 -11.33
C PHE A 185 9.71 6.11 -11.75
N ARG A 186 9.48 6.83 -12.85
CA ARG A 186 8.15 7.06 -13.41
C ARG A 186 7.97 6.40 -14.78
N GLY A 187 6.78 5.84 -14.98
CA GLY A 187 6.35 5.18 -16.22
C GLY A 187 6.78 3.71 -16.27
N CYS A 188 6.35 3.00 -17.31
CA CYS A 188 6.71 1.60 -17.53
C CYS A 188 7.85 1.51 -18.57
N PRO A 189 9.01 0.90 -18.24
CA PRO A 189 10.11 0.76 -19.20
C PRO A 189 9.82 -0.21 -20.36
N ARG A 190 8.78 -1.05 -20.26
CA ARG A 190 8.42 -2.01 -21.31
C ARG A 190 7.98 -1.28 -22.58
N SER A 191 8.44 -1.75 -23.73
CA SER A 191 8.02 -1.23 -25.04
C SER A 191 6.53 -1.46 -25.34
N SER A 192 5.94 -2.51 -24.77
CA SER A 192 4.51 -2.79 -24.85
C SER A 192 3.88 -2.95 -23.46
N HIS A 193 2.71 -2.34 -23.27
CA HIS A 193 2.01 -2.33 -22.00
C HIS A 193 0.99 -3.47 -21.90
N CYS A 194 0.67 -3.89 -20.67
CA CYS A 194 -0.49 -4.75 -20.43
C CYS A 194 -1.77 -4.00 -20.87
N ALA A 195 -2.70 -4.72 -21.49
CA ALA A 195 -3.85 -4.12 -22.18
C ALA A 195 -4.78 -3.28 -21.27
N PHE A 196 -4.81 -3.56 -19.97
CA PHE A 196 -5.66 -2.89 -18.98
C PHE A 196 -4.91 -1.85 -18.12
N CYS A 197 -3.57 -1.77 -18.21
CA CYS A 197 -2.76 -1.02 -17.26
C CYS A 197 -2.90 0.50 -17.47
N SER A 198 -3.03 1.25 -16.37
CA SER A 198 -3.11 2.71 -16.39
C SER A 198 -1.79 3.39 -16.74
N GLU A 199 -0.66 2.71 -16.57
CA GLU A 199 0.68 3.26 -16.83
C GLU A 199 0.85 3.70 -18.29
N ARG A 200 0.10 3.11 -19.23
CA ARG A 200 0.09 3.54 -20.65
C ARG A 200 -0.44 4.97 -20.87
N LEU A 201 -1.10 5.56 -19.86
CA LEU A 201 -1.62 6.92 -19.93
C LEU A 201 -0.55 7.96 -19.57
N LYS A 202 0.61 7.52 -19.06
CA LYS A 202 1.76 8.38 -18.75
C LYS A 202 2.64 8.49 -19.99
N ASN A 203 3.02 9.72 -20.32
CA ASN A 203 3.91 10.03 -21.44
C ASN A 203 5.30 10.43 -20.97
N LEU A 204 5.45 10.77 -19.69
CA LEU A 204 6.73 11.18 -19.11
C LEU A 204 7.41 10.01 -18.39
N THR A 205 8.71 9.88 -18.62
CA THR A 205 9.56 8.90 -17.95
C THR A 205 10.80 9.59 -17.39
N TYR A 206 11.20 9.18 -16.19
CA TYR A 206 12.46 9.56 -15.55
C TYR A 206 12.79 8.56 -14.46
N SER A 207 14.05 8.55 -14.01
CA SER A 207 14.51 7.78 -12.86
C SER A 207 15.28 8.70 -11.92
N ARG A 208 15.02 8.60 -10.61
CA ARG A 208 15.70 9.39 -9.59
C ARG A 208 16.91 8.62 -9.07
N SER A 209 18.03 9.29 -8.80
CA SER A 209 19.23 8.62 -8.30
C SER A 209 19.11 8.18 -6.82
N PRO A 210 19.88 7.17 -6.37
CA PRO A 210 19.93 6.77 -4.96
C PRO A 210 20.19 7.92 -4.00
N GLU A 211 21.07 8.85 -4.37
CA GLU A 211 21.46 10.01 -3.56
C GLU A 211 20.29 10.96 -3.35
N ASN A 212 19.51 11.22 -4.41
CA ASN A 212 18.36 12.12 -4.35
C ASN A 212 17.23 11.53 -3.51
N ILE A 213 17.00 10.21 -3.61
CA ILE A 213 16.01 9.52 -2.77
C ILE A 213 16.47 9.50 -1.30
N ALA A 214 17.76 9.27 -1.05
CA ALA A 214 18.32 9.36 0.30
C ALA A 214 18.19 10.78 0.90
N ALA A 215 18.38 11.83 0.09
CA ALA A 215 18.16 13.20 0.53
C ALA A 215 16.69 13.46 0.91
N GLU A 216 15.73 12.93 0.13
CA GLU A 216 14.31 12.99 0.48
C GLU A 216 14.01 12.24 1.78
N VAL A 217 14.56 11.03 1.97
CA VAL A 217 14.40 10.27 3.21
C VAL A 217 14.93 11.05 4.41
N LYS A 218 16.09 11.69 4.27
CA LYS A 218 16.65 12.54 5.33
C LYS A 218 15.71 13.69 5.68
N ALA A 219 15.19 14.42 4.69
CA ALA A 219 14.23 15.50 4.91
C ALA A 219 12.93 15.01 5.56
N LEU A 220 12.43 13.83 5.17
CA LEU A 220 11.26 13.19 5.78
C LEU A 220 11.52 12.78 7.24
N ALA A 221 12.70 12.25 7.56
CA ALA A 221 13.11 11.90 8.92
C ALA A 221 13.22 13.15 9.81
N GLU A 222 13.79 14.25 9.29
CA GLU A 222 13.90 15.54 10.01
C GLU A 222 12.52 16.13 10.39
N VAL A 223 11.47 15.81 9.63
CA VAL A 223 10.08 16.16 9.97
C VAL A 223 9.35 15.07 10.77
N GLY A 224 10.01 14.00 11.20
CA GLY A 224 9.47 12.97 12.10
C GLY A 224 8.80 11.77 11.41
N ILE A 225 9.00 11.57 10.10
CA ILE A 225 8.46 10.44 9.35
C ILE A 225 9.55 9.38 9.15
N HIS A 226 9.31 8.17 9.68
CA HIS A 226 10.25 7.03 9.67
C HIS A 226 9.66 5.77 8.98
N HIS A 227 8.61 5.94 8.18
CA HIS A 227 7.93 4.84 7.49
C HIS A 227 7.89 5.14 5.99
N TYR A 228 8.52 4.27 5.22
CA TYR A 228 8.73 4.47 3.80
C TYR A 228 8.27 3.27 2.99
N ARG A 229 7.78 3.55 1.79
CA ARG A 229 7.46 2.55 0.78
C ARG A 229 8.06 2.98 -0.55
N LEU A 230 8.91 2.14 -1.13
CA LEU A 230 9.39 2.35 -2.50
C LEU A 230 8.28 1.98 -3.46
N GLY A 231 7.66 3.00 -4.06
CA GLY A 231 6.46 2.88 -4.89
C GLY A 231 6.46 3.86 -6.04
N SER A 232 5.34 3.98 -6.73
CA SER A 232 5.15 4.72 -8.00
C SER A 232 5.88 4.13 -9.21
N GLN A 233 6.77 3.15 -9.00
CA GLN A 233 7.37 2.36 -10.07
C GLN A 233 6.55 1.11 -10.45
N THR A 234 6.69 0.69 -11.71
CA THR A 234 6.00 -0.48 -12.26
C THR A 234 6.69 -1.81 -11.96
N ASP A 235 8.01 -1.76 -11.75
CA ASP A 235 8.83 -2.93 -11.42
C ASP A 235 10.16 -2.46 -10.82
N LEU A 236 10.38 -2.71 -9.52
CA LEU A 236 11.60 -2.27 -8.86
C LEU A 236 12.86 -2.94 -9.43
N LEU A 237 12.78 -4.13 -10.05
CA LEU A 237 13.94 -4.79 -10.66
C LEU A 237 14.54 -3.96 -11.81
N LEU A 238 13.73 -3.09 -12.43
CA LEU A 238 14.14 -2.27 -13.55
C LEU A 238 14.78 -0.94 -13.14
N TYR A 239 14.88 -0.66 -11.83
CA TYR A 239 15.58 0.53 -11.36
C TYR A 239 17.08 0.42 -11.70
N GLY A 240 17.53 1.31 -12.58
CA GLY A 240 18.90 1.29 -13.11
C GLY A 240 19.18 0.29 -14.22
N ALA A 241 18.17 -0.47 -14.64
CA ALA A 241 18.32 -1.44 -15.70
C ALA A 241 18.45 -0.75 -17.06
N GLN A 242 19.19 -1.38 -17.97
CA GLN A 242 19.35 -0.91 -19.34
C GLN A 242 18.59 -1.83 -20.30
N LEU A 243 17.82 -1.24 -21.22
CA LEU A 243 17.18 -2.00 -22.28
C LEU A 243 18.19 -2.26 -23.41
N LYS A 244 18.46 -3.53 -23.71
CA LYS A 244 19.33 -3.95 -24.82
C LYS A 244 18.70 -5.13 -25.56
N ASN A 245 18.50 -4.97 -26.87
CA ASN A 245 17.90 -6.00 -27.73
C ASN A 245 16.61 -6.60 -27.12
N GLU A 246 15.67 -5.71 -26.75
CA GLU A 246 14.37 -6.07 -26.15
C GLU A 246 14.42 -6.75 -24.77
N ASN A 247 15.62 -6.91 -24.17
CA ASN A 247 15.81 -7.48 -22.84
C ASN A 247 16.38 -6.46 -21.87
N PHE A 248 16.02 -6.56 -20.59
CA PHE A 248 16.59 -5.71 -19.55
C PHE A 248 17.85 -6.34 -18.95
N ILE A 249 18.92 -5.55 -18.92
CA ILE A 249 20.12 -5.86 -18.14
C ILE A 249 19.92 -5.22 -16.77
N LEU A 250 19.56 -6.04 -15.78
CA LEU A 250 19.34 -5.60 -14.41
C LEU A 250 20.64 -5.06 -13.77
N ASN A 251 20.48 -4.13 -12.83
CA ASN A 251 21.56 -3.45 -12.10
C ASN A 251 21.45 -3.64 -10.58
N PRO A 252 21.91 -4.79 -10.04
CA PRO A 252 21.87 -5.06 -8.60
C PRO A 252 22.62 -4.02 -7.73
N ASP A 253 23.71 -3.45 -8.24
CA ASP A 253 24.52 -2.48 -7.49
C ASP A 253 23.74 -1.19 -7.22
N GLN A 254 22.98 -0.68 -8.18
CA GLN A 254 22.18 0.53 -7.95
C GLN A 254 21.05 0.29 -6.93
N ILE A 255 20.45 -0.89 -6.91
CA ILE A 255 19.48 -1.27 -5.85
C ILE A 255 20.16 -1.30 -4.49
N LYS A 256 21.38 -1.85 -4.41
CA LYS A 256 22.16 -1.88 -3.17
C LYS A 256 22.49 -0.48 -2.68
N GLU A 257 22.92 0.41 -3.56
CA GLU A 257 23.15 1.82 -3.25
C GLU A 257 21.89 2.52 -2.76
N LEU A 258 20.74 2.28 -3.40
CA LEU A 258 19.44 2.81 -2.98
C LEU A 258 19.09 2.40 -1.54
N TYR A 259 19.08 1.10 -1.25
CA TYR A 259 18.70 0.62 0.08
C TYR A 259 19.70 1.02 1.17
N GLN A 260 21.00 1.02 0.86
CA GLN A 260 22.03 1.51 1.79
C GLN A 260 21.94 3.02 2.01
N GLY A 261 21.61 3.79 0.97
CA GLY A 261 21.37 5.22 1.03
C GLY A 261 20.21 5.55 1.98
N ILE A 262 19.06 4.89 1.80
CA ILE A 262 17.88 5.06 2.64
C ILE A 262 18.20 4.75 4.11
N ARG A 263 18.87 3.62 4.38
CA ARG A 263 19.24 3.22 5.76
C ARG A 263 20.24 4.16 6.43
N ARG A 264 21.13 4.79 5.66
CA ARG A 264 22.06 5.81 6.19
C ARG A 264 21.35 7.15 6.44
N ALA A 265 20.39 7.49 5.58
CA ALA A 265 19.65 8.75 5.67
C ALA A 265 18.71 8.81 6.88
N ASP A 266 18.11 7.68 7.25
CA ASP A 266 17.30 7.54 8.47
C ASP A 266 17.76 6.33 9.31
N PRO A 267 18.65 6.55 10.30
CA PRO A 267 19.05 5.51 11.25
C PRO A 267 17.89 5.01 12.14
N ASP A 268 16.85 5.83 12.34
CA ASP A 268 15.70 5.53 13.21
C ASP A 268 14.54 4.84 12.48
N LEU A 269 14.70 4.59 11.18
CA LEU A 269 13.73 3.99 10.26
C LEU A 269 12.97 2.82 10.89
N LYS A 270 11.64 2.91 10.86
CA LYS A 270 10.71 1.92 11.42
C LYS A 270 10.15 0.97 10.38
N VAL A 271 9.88 1.46 9.16
CA VAL A 271 9.34 0.65 8.06
C VAL A 271 10.00 1.04 6.74
N LEU A 272 10.51 0.05 6.01
CA LEU A 272 11.00 0.20 4.64
C LEU A 272 10.50 -0.97 3.82
N HIS A 273 9.42 -0.74 3.08
CA HIS A 273 8.78 -1.73 2.24
C HIS A 273 8.88 -1.33 0.77
N MET A 274 8.48 -2.23 -0.13
CA MET A 274 8.37 -1.96 -1.56
C MET A 274 7.02 -2.40 -2.12
N ASP A 275 6.77 -2.13 -3.40
CA ASP A 275 5.54 -2.53 -4.09
C ASP A 275 5.77 -3.52 -5.23
N ASN A 276 5.90 -3.05 -6.47
CA ASN A 276 5.80 -3.90 -7.64
C ASN A 276 7.12 -4.56 -7.99
N MET A 277 7.03 -5.83 -8.34
CA MET A 277 8.13 -6.63 -8.89
C MET A 277 7.58 -7.54 -9.99
N ASN A 278 8.17 -7.51 -11.18
CA ASN A 278 7.69 -8.32 -12.29
C ASN A 278 8.29 -9.74 -12.24
N PRO A 279 7.49 -10.80 -12.09
CA PRO A 279 7.98 -12.17 -12.08
C PRO A 279 8.64 -12.59 -13.41
N ALA A 280 8.30 -11.95 -14.53
CA ALA A 280 8.95 -12.22 -15.82
C ALA A 280 10.45 -11.87 -15.78
N GLU A 281 10.81 -10.75 -15.16
CA GLU A 281 12.21 -10.33 -15.03
C GLU A 281 13.01 -11.27 -14.11
N ILE A 282 12.36 -11.80 -13.07
CA ILE A 282 12.97 -12.83 -12.21
C ILE A 282 13.25 -14.10 -13.00
N ALA A 283 12.31 -14.55 -13.83
CA ALA A 283 12.48 -15.76 -14.63
C ALA A 283 13.54 -15.61 -15.73
N ARG A 284 13.63 -14.43 -16.36
CA ARG A 284 14.62 -14.12 -17.41
C ARG A 284 16.02 -13.90 -16.84
N ASN A 285 16.13 -13.31 -15.65
CA ASN A 285 17.39 -12.90 -15.03
C ASN A 285 17.54 -13.45 -13.59
N PRO A 286 17.54 -14.78 -13.37
CA PRO A 286 17.42 -15.36 -12.03
C PRO A 286 18.55 -14.98 -11.08
N GLU A 287 19.80 -14.99 -11.54
CA GLU A 287 20.97 -14.71 -10.69
C GLU A 287 21.00 -13.24 -10.22
N LYS A 288 20.84 -12.30 -11.15
CA LYS A 288 20.79 -10.87 -10.82
C LYS A 288 19.57 -10.52 -9.97
N SER A 289 18.43 -11.16 -10.26
CA SER A 289 17.21 -10.98 -9.47
C SER A 289 17.38 -11.52 -8.05
N ALA A 290 18.06 -12.65 -7.87
CA ALA A 290 18.38 -13.17 -6.54
C ALA A 290 19.23 -12.16 -5.73
N GLN A 291 20.28 -11.58 -6.33
CA GLN A 291 21.10 -10.55 -5.68
C GLN A 291 20.29 -9.31 -5.26
N ILE A 292 19.34 -8.89 -6.11
CA ILE A 292 18.42 -7.79 -5.78
C ILE A 292 17.51 -8.18 -4.61
N ILE A 293 16.85 -9.35 -4.68
CA ILE A 293 15.95 -9.83 -3.63
C ILE A 293 16.68 -10.00 -2.29
N GLU A 294 17.93 -10.48 -2.32
CA GLU A 294 18.80 -10.59 -1.13
C GLU A 294 19.10 -9.23 -0.51
N THR A 295 19.41 -8.25 -1.35
CA THR A 295 19.63 -6.86 -0.93
C THR A 295 18.38 -6.28 -0.28
N ILE A 296 17.22 -6.41 -0.94
CA ILE A 296 15.94 -5.95 -0.40
C ILE A 296 15.66 -6.65 0.93
N ALA A 297 15.71 -7.98 0.99
CA ALA A 297 15.43 -8.73 2.22
C ALA A 297 16.43 -8.44 3.35
N LYS A 298 17.65 -7.96 3.04
CA LYS A 298 18.65 -7.55 4.03
C LYS A 298 18.30 -6.20 4.64
N TYR A 299 17.88 -5.24 3.82
CA TYR A 299 17.69 -3.86 4.26
C TYR A 299 16.22 -3.47 4.51
N ASN A 300 15.24 -4.25 4.09
CA ASN A 300 13.82 -4.00 4.36
C ASN A 300 13.45 -4.30 5.82
N THR A 301 12.21 -4.01 6.19
CA THR A 301 11.62 -4.42 7.46
C THR A 301 10.72 -5.66 7.30
N PRO A 302 10.53 -6.49 8.35
CA PRO A 302 9.74 -7.71 8.21
C PRO A 302 8.27 -7.45 7.86
N GLY A 303 7.68 -8.37 7.09
CA GLY A 303 6.29 -8.27 6.66
C GLY A 303 6.09 -7.51 5.34
N ASP A 304 7.16 -7.25 4.60
CA ASP A 304 7.14 -6.64 3.28
C ASP A 304 6.52 -7.55 2.21
N THR A 305 6.01 -6.96 1.13
CA THR A 305 5.31 -7.67 0.06
C THR A 305 5.68 -7.14 -1.31
N ALA A 306 6.24 -8.01 -2.15
CA ALA A 306 6.39 -7.73 -3.57
C ALA A 306 5.09 -8.08 -4.31
N ALA A 307 4.41 -7.10 -4.86
CA ALA A 307 3.23 -7.30 -5.70
C ALA A 307 3.66 -7.86 -7.07
N PHE A 308 3.30 -9.11 -7.33
CA PHE A 308 3.55 -9.80 -8.58
C PHE A 308 2.35 -9.69 -9.52
N GLY A 309 2.63 -9.30 -10.77
CA GLY A 309 1.65 -9.22 -11.85
C GLY A 309 1.40 -10.55 -12.53
N LEU A 310 0.66 -11.46 -11.87
CA LEU A 310 0.13 -12.68 -12.50
C LEU A 310 -1.18 -12.37 -13.25
N GLU A 311 -2.14 -11.75 -12.56
CA GLU A 311 -3.50 -11.38 -13.00
C GLU A 311 -4.42 -12.55 -13.38
N SER A 312 -3.89 -13.60 -13.99
CA SER A 312 -4.57 -14.86 -14.31
C SER A 312 -3.54 -15.98 -14.46
N ALA A 313 -3.90 -17.22 -14.13
CA ALA A 313 -3.11 -18.41 -14.45
C ALA A 313 -3.54 -19.08 -15.76
N ASP A 314 -4.56 -18.52 -16.44
CA ASP A 314 -5.07 -19.02 -17.72
C ASP A 314 -4.20 -18.50 -18.88
N PRO A 315 -3.51 -19.38 -19.63
CA PRO A 315 -2.58 -18.97 -20.67
C PRO A 315 -3.24 -18.20 -21.82
N GLU A 316 -4.53 -18.45 -22.12
CA GLU A 316 -5.25 -17.71 -23.16
C GLU A 316 -5.50 -16.26 -22.73
N VAL A 317 -5.89 -16.08 -21.47
CA VAL A 317 -6.11 -14.76 -20.87
C VAL A 317 -4.80 -13.98 -20.80
N LEU A 318 -3.72 -14.62 -20.34
CA LEU A 318 -2.40 -13.99 -20.26
C LEU A 318 -1.95 -13.43 -21.62
N LYS A 319 -2.03 -14.27 -22.67
CA LYS A 319 -1.66 -13.89 -24.04
C LYS A 319 -2.53 -12.74 -24.57
N LYS A 320 -3.87 -12.84 -24.45
CA LYS A 320 -4.79 -11.84 -25.00
C LYS A 320 -4.69 -10.47 -24.33
N ASN A 321 -4.15 -10.39 -23.11
CA ASN A 321 -4.00 -9.14 -22.37
C ASN A 321 -2.56 -8.60 -22.36
N ASN A 322 -1.64 -9.22 -23.11
CA ASN A 322 -0.22 -8.85 -23.17
C ASN A 322 0.45 -8.81 -21.77
N ILE A 323 0.08 -9.76 -20.91
CA ILE A 323 0.68 -9.89 -19.58
C ILE A 323 2.08 -10.51 -19.76
N ASP A 324 3.08 -9.89 -19.16
CA ASP A 324 4.49 -10.19 -19.42
C ASP A 324 4.95 -11.56 -18.90
N SER A 325 4.24 -12.11 -17.93
CA SER A 325 4.62 -13.30 -17.20
C SER A 325 3.63 -14.45 -17.40
N SER A 326 4.15 -15.67 -17.49
CA SER A 326 3.35 -16.89 -17.46
C SER A 326 3.12 -17.38 -16.03
N SER A 327 2.22 -18.36 -15.86
CA SER A 327 2.08 -19.06 -14.59
C SER A 327 3.35 -19.85 -14.19
N LYS A 328 4.16 -20.30 -15.17
CA LYS A 328 5.44 -20.95 -14.89
C LYS A 328 6.48 -19.95 -14.36
N ASP A 329 6.56 -18.77 -14.97
CA ASP A 329 7.47 -17.69 -14.54
C ASP A 329 7.11 -17.24 -13.13
N ASN A 330 5.81 -17.06 -12.85
CA ASN A 330 5.33 -16.74 -11.51
C ASN A 330 5.67 -17.82 -10.50
N TYR A 331 5.45 -19.10 -10.82
CA TYR A 331 5.80 -20.19 -9.91
C TYR A 331 7.30 -20.18 -9.58
N PHE A 332 8.15 -20.03 -10.59
CA PHE A 332 9.61 -19.94 -10.40
C PHE A 332 9.99 -18.74 -9.53
N ALA A 333 9.48 -17.55 -9.85
CA ALA A 333 9.75 -16.32 -9.12
C ALA A 333 9.28 -16.39 -7.66
N ILE A 334 8.10 -16.98 -7.41
CA ILE A 334 7.56 -17.18 -6.06
C ILE A 334 8.47 -18.11 -5.26
N LYS A 335 8.93 -19.19 -5.88
CA LYS A 335 9.85 -20.15 -5.25
C LYS A 335 11.17 -19.45 -4.86
N LEU A 336 11.81 -18.76 -5.79
CA LEU A 336 13.06 -18.04 -5.54
C LEU A 336 12.91 -16.99 -4.41
N MET A 337 11.82 -16.22 -4.43
CA MET A 337 11.56 -15.23 -3.38
C MET A 337 11.26 -15.87 -2.02
N ASN A 338 10.59 -17.03 -1.98
CA ASN A 338 10.39 -17.77 -0.73
C ASN A 338 11.71 -18.28 -0.15
N GLU A 339 12.62 -18.76 -0.99
CA GLU A 339 13.94 -19.24 -0.57
C GLU A 339 14.78 -18.12 0.06
N ILE A 340 14.76 -16.91 -0.51
CA ILE A 340 15.56 -15.77 -0.04
C ILE A 340 14.82 -14.97 1.05
N GLY A 341 13.63 -14.49 0.74
CA GLY A 341 12.83 -13.56 1.55
C GLY A 341 11.88 -14.23 2.56
N GLY A 342 11.62 -15.54 2.39
CA GLY A 342 10.77 -16.31 3.31
C GLY A 342 11.38 -16.53 4.70
N ARG A 343 12.67 -16.21 4.88
CA ARG A 343 13.34 -16.18 6.18
C ARG A 343 12.58 -15.29 7.16
N ARG A 344 12.47 -15.75 8.41
CA ARG A 344 11.70 -15.03 9.44
C ARG A 344 12.58 -14.12 10.28
N GLU A 345 12.01 -12.97 10.62
CA GLU A 345 12.51 -12.05 11.62
C GLU A 345 11.33 -11.65 12.50
N ASN A 346 11.49 -11.69 13.83
CA ASN A 346 10.39 -11.50 14.78
C ASN A 346 9.16 -12.41 14.52
N GLY A 347 9.41 -13.63 14.03
CA GLY A 347 8.38 -14.64 13.80
C GLY A 347 7.61 -14.51 12.47
N ILE A 348 7.85 -13.48 11.66
CA ILE A 348 7.22 -13.32 10.34
C ILE A 348 8.24 -13.24 9.20
N PRO A 349 7.90 -13.63 7.96
CA PRO A 349 8.80 -13.55 6.81
C PRO A 349 9.26 -12.11 6.49
N LYS A 350 10.48 -11.96 5.98
CA LYS A 350 11.04 -10.65 5.57
C LYS A 350 10.34 -10.09 4.35
N LEU A 351 10.28 -10.87 3.27
CA LEU A 351 9.72 -10.47 1.99
C LEU A 351 9.04 -11.68 1.37
N LEU A 352 7.77 -11.53 1.01
CA LEU A 352 7.02 -12.55 0.29
C LEU A 352 6.30 -11.97 -0.92
N PRO A 353 6.04 -12.78 -1.94
CA PRO A 353 5.22 -12.35 -3.06
C PRO A 353 3.76 -12.21 -2.64
N GLY A 354 3.09 -11.21 -3.19
CA GLY A 354 1.65 -11.04 -3.18
C GLY A 354 1.09 -11.17 -4.60
N LEU A 355 -0.04 -11.84 -4.78
CA LEU A 355 -0.66 -12.02 -6.09
C LEU A 355 -1.91 -11.15 -6.25
N ASN A 356 -2.05 -10.57 -7.43
CA ASN A 356 -3.29 -9.98 -7.90
C ASN A 356 -3.91 -10.90 -8.96
N PHE A 357 -5.21 -11.16 -8.83
CA PHE A 357 -6.05 -11.78 -9.86
C PHE A 357 -7.11 -10.79 -10.29
N LEU A 358 -7.26 -10.63 -11.60
CA LEU A 358 -8.24 -9.74 -12.22
C LEU A 358 -9.29 -10.55 -12.98
N HIS A 359 -10.55 -10.22 -12.75
CA HIS A 359 -11.68 -10.73 -13.50
C HIS A 359 -12.29 -9.65 -14.39
N GLY A 360 -12.82 -10.05 -15.54
CA GLY A 360 -13.16 -9.17 -16.65
C GLY A 360 -12.00 -8.98 -17.64
N LEU A 361 -11.02 -9.90 -17.66
CA LEU A 361 -9.91 -9.87 -18.61
C LEU A 361 -10.31 -10.43 -19.98
N ILE A 362 -9.71 -9.93 -21.06
CA ILE A 362 -10.02 -10.41 -22.42
C ILE A 362 -9.72 -11.91 -22.53
N GLY A 363 -10.71 -12.69 -22.99
CA GLY A 363 -10.60 -14.14 -23.13
C GLY A 363 -10.96 -14.96 -21.89
N GLU A 364 -11.39 -14.32 -20.80
CA GLU A 364 -11.81 -15.04 -19.60
C GLU A 364 -12.98 -15.99 -19.89
N SER A 365 -12.90 -17.19 -19.33
CA SER A 365 -13.94 -18.22 -19.43
C SER A 365 -14.15 -18.93 -18.09
N ARG A 366 -15.12 -19.85 -18.01
CA ARG A 366 -15.30 -20.68 -16.80
C ARG A 366 -14.05 -21.48 -16.44
N LYS A 367 -13.22 -21.86 -17.43
CA LYS A 367 -11.96 -22.59 -17.19
C LYS A 367 -10.93 -21.75 -16.44
N THR A 368 -10.95 -20.43 -16.61
CA THR A 368 -10.04 -19.49 -15.95
C THR A 368 -10.10 -19.60 -14.42
N LEU A 369 -11.30 -19.77 -13.86
CA LEU A 369 -11.48 -19.99 -12.41
C LEU A 369 -10.72 -21.22 -11.91
N ASN A 370 -10.75 -22.31 -12.70
CA ASN A 370 -10.04 -23.53 -12.34
C ASN A 370 -8.53 -23.37 -12.48
N TYR A 371 -8.03 -22.74 -13.55
CA TYR A 371 -6.60 -22.45 -13.69
C TYR A 371 -6.05 -21.67 -12.48
N ASN A 372 -6.73 -20.59 -12.11
CA ASN A 372 -6.31 -19.75 -10.98
C ASN A 372 -6.31 -20.52 -9.66
N TYR A 373 -7.37 -21.31 -9.41
CA TYR A 373 -7.46 -22.12 -8.20
C TYR A 373 -6.41 -23.22 -8.15
N GLN A 374 -6.16 -23.95 -9.24
CA GLN A 374 -5.16 -25.02 -9.27
C GLN A 374 -3.74 -24.46 -9.10
N PHE A 375 -3.46 -23.28 -9.66
CA PHE A 375 -2.20 -22.59 -9.44
C PHE A 375 -1.97 -22.29 -7.95
N LEU A 376 -2.95 -21.67 -7.30
CA LEU A 376 -2.88 -21.38 -5.86
C LEU A 376 -2.80 -22.63 -5.00
N LYS A 377 -3.56 -23.67 -5.35
CA LYS A 377 -3.52 -24.97 -4.66
C LYS A 377 -2.14 -25.60 -4.76
N LYS A 378 -1.52 -25.56 -5.95
CA LYS A 378 -0.17 -26.06 -6.17
C LYS A 378 0.84 -25.34 -5.26
N LEU A 379 0.82 -24.00 -5.20
CA LEU A 379 1.70 -23.24 -4.30
C LEU A 379 1.57 -23.70 -2.84
N LEU A 380 0.34 -23.91 -2.38
CA LEU A 380 0.09 -24.37 -1.01
C LEU A 380 0.61 -25.79 -0.77
N THR A 381 0.40 -26.71 -1.71
CA THR A 381 0.90 -28.09 -1.66
C THR A 381 2.43 -28.13 -1.62
N ASP A 382 3.09 -27.26 -2.39
CA ASP A 382 4.54 -27.17 -2.45
C ASP A 382 5.14 -26.35 -1.28
N ASN A 383 4.33 -26.07 -0.25
CA ASN A 383 4.72 -25.33 0.95
C ASN A 383 5.26 -23.91 0.68
N LEU A 384 4.88 -23.29 -0.45
CA LEU A 384 5.24 -21.92 -0.78
C LEU A 384 4.27 -20.95 -0.10
N MET A 385 4.81 -19.83 0.37
CA MET A 385 4.04 -18.77 1.03
C MET A 385 3.80 -17.61 0.09
N LEU A 386 2.57 -17.08 0.15
CA LEU A 386 2.21 -15.78 -0.40
C LEU A 386 1.82 -14.88 0.76
N ARG A 387 2.24 -13.61 0.75
CA ARG A 387 1.80 -12.66 1.77
C ARG A 387 0.30 -12.40 1.67
N ARG A 388 -0.19 -12.22 0.45
CA ARG A 388 -1.58 -11.87 0.15
C ARG A 388 -1.99 -12.39 -1.21
N ILE A 389 -3.27 -12.70 -1.33
CA ILE A 389 -3.94 -12.96 -2.60
C ILE A 389 -5.10 -11.98 -2.69
N ASN A 390 -5.07 -11.15 -3.71
CA ASN A 390 -6.06 -10.13 -3.95
C ASN A 390 -6.82 -10.48 -5.24
N ILE A 391 -8.15 -10.44 -5.17
CA ILE A 391 -9.04 -10.81 -6.28
C ILE A 391 -9.95 -9.62 -6.54
N ARG A 392 -9.68 -8.92 -7.64
CA ARG A 392 -10.35 -7.69 -8.07
C ARG A 392 -10.95 -7.85 -9.46
N GLN A 393 -11.64 -6.81 -9.88
CA GLN A 393 -12.21 -6.68 -11.21
C GLN A 393 -11.39 -5.66 -11.98
N VAL A 394 -11.30 -5.83 -13.30
CA VAL A 394 -10.64 -4.87 -14.19
C VAL A 394 -11.42 -3.56 -14.17
N VAL A 395 -10.71 -2.44 -14.01
CA VAL A 395 -11.24 -1.10 -14.30
C VAL A 395 -11.04 -0.84 -15.79
N ARG A 396 -12.12 -0.48 -16.47
CA ARG A 396 -12.10 -0.19 -17.90
C ARG A 396 -11.55 1.21 -18.11
N LEU A 397 -10.30 1.31 -18.53
CA LEU A 397 -9.64 2.56 -18.89
C LEU A 397 -9.58 2.68 -20.42
N GLY A 398 -9.95 3.85 -20.96
CA GLY A 398 -9.94 4.11 -22.40
C GLY A 398 -10.82 3.13 -23.18
N SER A 399 -10.26 2.53 -24.23
CA SER A 399 -10.96 1.60 -25.14
C SER A 399 -11.04 0.14 -24.66
N TYR A 400 -10.66 -0.16 -23.41
CA TYR A 400 -10.66 -1.54 -22.93
C TYR A 400 -12.09 -2.12 -22.86
N PRO A 401 -12.36 -3.28 -23.47
CA PRO A 401 -13.72 -3.78 -23.67
C PRO A 401 -14.37 -4.29 -22.37
N GLU A 402 -15.70 -4.34 -22.36
CA GLU A 402 -16.43 -5.07 -21.33
C GLU A 402 -16.35 -6.58 -21.59
N VAL A 403 -15.84 -7.32 -20.61
CA VAL A 403 -15.86 -8.79 -20.64
C VAL A 403 -16.83 -9.29 -19.58
N LYS A 404 -17.90 -9.97 -20.04
CA LYS A 404 -18.93 -10.52 -19.15
C LYS A 404 -18.49 -11.85 -18.57
N TYR A 405 -18.70 -12.02 -17.27
CA TYR A 405 -18.49 -13.26 -16.55
C TYR A 405 -19.57 -13.43 -15.46
N SER A 406 -19.77 -14.66 -14.99
CA SER A 406 -20.81 -14.97 -14.00
C SER A 406 -20.44 -14.42 -12.62
N GLN A 407 -21.24 -13.45 -12.13
CA GLN A 407 -21.08 -12.90 -10.79
C GLN A 407 -21.31 -13.96 -9.68
N GLY A 408 -22.20 -14.92 -9.93
CA GLY A 408 -22.44 -16.03 -9.02
C GLY A 408 -21.24 -16.96 -8.90
N GLU A 409 -20.64 -17.35 -10.02
CA GLU A 409 -19.44 -18.19 -10.03
C GLU A 409 -18.24 -17.46 -9.42
N PHE A 410 -18.06 -16.17 -9.72
CA PHE A 410 -17.03 -15.33 -9.13
C PHE A 410 -17.13 -15.26 -7.59
N LYS A 411 -18.34 -15.07 -7.04
CA LYS A 411 -18.57 -15.06 -5.58
C LYS A 411 -18.20 -16.41 -4.96
N LYS A 412 -18.65 -17.52 -5.56
CA LYS A 412 -18.31 -18.89 -5.11
C LYS A 412 -16.80 -19.14 -5.13
N TYR A 413 -16.14 -18.75 -6.21
CA TYR A 413 -14.69 -18.83 -6.38
C TYR A 413 -13.93 -18.05 -5.29
N LYS A 414 -14.32 -16.80 -5.02
CA LYS A 414 -13.71 -16.00 -3.94
C LYS A 414 -13.88 -16.65 -2.57
N GLN A 415 -15.06 -17.19 -2.28
CA GLN A 415 -15.30 -17.90 -1.02
C GLN A 415 -14.44 -19.17 -0.91
N LYS A 416 -14.31 -19.93 -2.00
CA LYS A 416 -13.46 -21.12 -2.06
C LYS A 416 -11.99 -20.78 -1.75
N ILE A 417 -11.43 -19.77 -2.43
CA ILE A 417 -10.06 -19.32 -2.18
C ILE A 417 -9.89 -18.82 -0.74
N ASN A 418 -10.84 -18.06 -0.21
CA ASN A 418 -10.76 -17.57 1.16
C ASN A 418 -10.65 -18.73 2.18
N LYS A 419 -11.49 -19.76 2.04
CA LYS A 419 -11.54 -20.89 2.97
C LYS A 419 -10.37 -21.85 2.80
N GLU A 420 -10.06 -22.24 1.56
CA GLU A 420 -9.14 -23.33 1.30
C GLU A 420 -7.69 -22.86 1.13
N ILE A 421 -7.47 -21.62 0.67
CA ILE A 421 -6.13 -21.09 0.38
C ILE A 421 -5.74 -20.01 1.38
N ASN A 422 -6.48 -18.89 1.46
CA ASN A 422 -6.05 -17.73 2.25
C ASN A 422 -5.91 -18.05 3.74
N GLN A 423 -6.86 -18.78 4.34
CA GLN A 423 -6.76 -19.13 5.75
C GLN A 423 -5.52 -19.99 6.05
N GLN A 424 -5.22 -20.97 5.20
CA GLN A 424 -4.02 -21.81 5.36
C GLN A 424 -2.74 -21.00 5.15
N MET A 425 -2.74 -20.09 4.17
CA MET A 425 -1.62 -19.19 3.90
C MET A 425 -1.37 -18.25 5.08
N LEU A 426 -2.41 -17.67 5.67
CA LEU A 426 -2.29 -16.79 6.84
C LEU A 426 -1.70 -17.51 8.05
N LYS A 427 -2.10 -18.77 8.31
CA LYS A 427 -1.51 -19.61 9.36
C LYS A 427 -0.01 -19.83 9.15
N LYS A 428 0.41 -20.04 7.90
CA LYS A 428 1.83 -20.15 7.55
C LYS A 428 2.54 -18.82 7.77
N VAL A 429 2.00 -17.71 7.27
CA VAL A 429 2.69 -16.40 7.30
C VAL A 429 2.76 -15.83 8.72
N PHE A 430 1.69 -15.95 9.51
CA PHE A 430 1.57 -15.43 10.87
C PHE A 430 1.25 -16.52 11.89
N PRO A 431 2.13 -17.48 12.19
CA PRO A 431 1.80 -18.57 13.12
C PRO A 431 1.25 -18.09 14.46
N ALA A 432 0.38 -18.88 15.09
CA ALA A 432 -0.09 -18.60 16.44
C ALA A 432 1.11 -18.52 17.41
N GLY A 433 1.06 -17.55 18.31
CA GLY A 433 2.16 -17.24 19.23
C GLY A 433 3.15 -16.19 18.72
N VAL A 434 3.12 -15.81 17.44
CA VAL A 434 3.91 -14.69 16.93
C VAL A 434 3.47 -13.39 17.62
N VAL A 435 4.44 -12.55 17.96
CA VAL A 435 4.19 -11.21 18.51
C VAL A 435 4.33 -10.19 17.39
N LEU A 436 3.27 -9.42 17.17
CA LEU A 436 3.29 -8.25 16.29
C LEU A 436 3.45 -6.98 17.13
N THR A 437 4.12 -5.98 16.57
CA THR A 437 4.40 -4.71 17.26
C THR A 437 3.73 -3.54 16.55
N ASP A 438 3.53 -2.45 17.30
CA ASP A 438 3.14 -1.15 16.74
C ASP A 438 1.83 -1.17 15.94
N LEU A 439 0.76 -1.69 16.55
CA LEU A 439 -0.57 -1.72 15.95
C LEU A 439 -1.39 -0.50 16.34
N TYR A 440 -1.92 0.19 15.36
CA TYR A 440 -2.81 1.33 15.52
C TYR A 440 -4.26 0.90 15.34
N SER A 441 -5.14 1.34 16.25
CA SER A 441 -6.58 1.11 16.14
C SER A 441 -7.16 1.87 14.95
N GLU A 442 -7.90 1.18 14.08
CA GLU A 442 -8.64 1.76 12.96
C GLU A 442 -10.15 1.78 13.23
N LYS A 443 -10.69 0.73 13.87
CA LYS A 443 -12.14 0.58 14.08
C LYS A 443 -12.47 -0.32 15.25
N LYS A 444 -13.45 0.08 16.07
CA LYS A 444 -14.03 -0.75 17.13
C LYS A 444 -15.37 -1.33 16.71
N LYS A 445 -15.63 -2.59 17.05
CA LYS A 445 -16.94 -3.24 16.84
C LYS A 445 -17.18 -4.31 17.92
N GLY A 446 -18.10 -4.04 18.84
CA GLY A 446 -18.34 -4.93 19.98
C GLY A 446 -17.07 -5.10 20.82
N SER A 447 -16.70 -6.34 21.13
CA SER A 447 -15.45 -6.64 21.87
C SER A 447 -14.23 -6.83 20.96
N LEU A 448 -14.24 -6.32 19.73
CA LEU A 448 -13.09 -6.39 18.83
C LEU A 448 -12.60 -5.00 18.48
N ASN A 449 -11.29 -4.80 18.64
CA ASN A 449 -10.58 -3.62 18.22
C ASN A 449 -9.72 -3.97 17.00
N TYR A 450 -10.16 -3.53 15.82
CA TYR A 450 -9.47 -3.78 14.56
C TYR A 450 -8.31 -2.81 14.39
N CYS A 451 -7.12 -3.36 14.29
CA CYS A 451 -5.87 -2.63 14.24
C CYS A 451 -5.00 -3.08 13.06
N ARG A 452 -4.06 -2.23 12.66
CA ARG A 452 -3.00 -2.55 11.70
C ARG A 452 -1.67 -1.92 12.09
N GLN A 453 -0.58 -2.59 11.68
CA GLN A 453 0.75 -1.97 11.64
C GLN A 453 0.81 -0.98 10.46
N LEU A 454 1.77 -0.06 10.48
CA LEU A 454 2.16 0.65 9.27
C LEU A 454 3.02 -0.27 8.40
N GLY A 455 2.77 -0.28 7.09
CA GLY A 455 3.53 -1.06 6.11
C GLY A 455 2.71 -1.36 4.87
N THR A 456 3.36 -1.88 3.83
CA THR A 456 2.69 -2.32 2.59
C THR A 456 1.69 -3.44 2.87
N TYR A 457 0.41 -3.13 2.71
CA TYR A 457 -0.72 -4.06 2.85
C TYR A 457 -0.73 -4.87 4.17
N PRO A 458 -0.76 -4.19 5.33
CA PRO A 458 -0.63 -4.85 6.63
C PRO A 458 -1.86 -5.72 6.93
N ILE A 459 -1.64 -6.80 7.68
CA ILE A 459 -2.72 -7.71 8.08
C ILE A 459 -3.67 -7.01 9.05
N LEU A 460 -4.97 -7.15 8.81
CA LEU A 460 -5.99 -6.71 9.76
C LEU A 460 -5.92 -7.61 11.01
N THR A 461 -5.71 -7.00 12.16
CA THR A 461 -5.58 -7.72 13.44
C THR A 461 -6.71 -7.30 14.37
N ALA A 462 -7.55 -8.25 14.77
CA ALA A 462 -8.60 -8.02 15.76
C ALA A 462 -8.04 -8.28 17.16
N VAL A 463 -7.80 -7.23 17.93
CA VAL A 463 -7.40 -7.32 19.33
C VAL A 463 -8.66 -7.45 20.19
N ILE A 464 -8.75 -8.53 20.96
CA ILE A 464 -9.95 -8.89 21.70
C ILE A 464 -10.07 -8.08 22.99
N ASP A 465 -11.24 -7.50 23.21
CA ASP A 465 -11.70 -6.90 24.47
C ASP A 465 -10.79 -5.79 25.00
N GLN A 466 -10.20 -5.01 24.09
CA GLN A 466 -9.31 -3.90 24.40
C GLN A 466 -9.77 -2.59 23.76
N ASN A 467 -9.59 -1.47 24.47
CA ASN A 467 -10.03 -0.15 24.03
C ASN A 467 -8.89 0.81 23.65
N ASP A 468 -7.63 0.35 23.70
CA ASP A 468 -6.47 1.20 23.41
C ASP A 468 -6.46 1.65 21.94
N ASN A 469 -5.97 2.87 21.71
CA ASN A 469 -5.77 3.40 20.35
C ASN A 469 -4.46 2.90 19.71
N PHE A 470 -3.57 2.31 20.52
CA PHE A 470 -2.27 1.80 20.11
C PHE A 470 -1.88 0.59 20.97
N PHE A 471 -1.30 -0.42 20.34
CA PHE A 471 -0.76 -1.60 21.00
C PHE A 471 0.70 -1.77 20.62
N GLN A 472 1.59 -1.63 21.60
CA GLN A 472 3.02 -1.85 21.39
C GLN A 472 3.32 -3.28 20.96
N LYS A 473 2.61 -4.25 21.55
CA LYS A 473 2.78 -5.69 21.33
C LYS A 473 1.44 -6.41 21.45
N VAL A 474 1.15 -7.29 20.49
CA VAL A 474 0.02 -8.23 20.54
C VAL A 474 0.48 -9.61 20.11
N LYS A 475 -0.13 -10.66 20.65
CA LYS A 475 0.22 -12.05 20.34
C LYS A 475 -0.90 -12.71 19.55
N VAL A 476 -0.57 -13.28 18.39
CA VAL A 476 -1.53 -13.93 17.50
C VAL A 476 -2.07 -15.20 18.16
N VAL A 477 -3.40 -15.36 18.19
CA VAL A 477 -4.07 -16.54 18.75
C VAL A 477 -4.83 -17.36 17.73
N ASP A 478 -5.41 -16.72 16.70
CA ASP A 478 -6.25 -17.41 15.72
C ASP A 478 -6.28 -16.66 14.37
N HIS A 479 -6.82 -17.33 13.33
CA HIS A 479 -6.81 -16.90 11.94
C HIS A 479 -8.18 -16.97 11.31
N GLY A 480 -8.67 -15.81 10.85
CA GLY A 480 -9.69 -15.75 9.82
C GLY A 480 -9.11 -16.05 8.44
N TYR A 481 -9.85 -15.69 7.39
CA TYR A 481 -9.37 -15.83 6.01
C TYR A 481 -8.71 -14.55 5.45
N ARG A 482 -8.86 -13.40 6.12
CA ARG A 482 -8.30 -12.09 5.72
C ARG A 482 -7.82 -11.24 6.88
N SER A 483 -7.87 -11.80 8.08
CA SER A 483 -7.52 -11.14 9.33
C SER A 483 -7.01 -12.19 10.30
N ILE A 484 -6.30 -11.73 11.31
CA ILE A 484 -5.88 -12.54 12.44
C ILE A 484 -6.50 -11.99 13.71
N THR A 485 -6.55 -12.83 14.73
CA THR A 485 -7.03 -12.48 16.05
C THR A 485 -5.86 -12.49 17.01
N ALA A 486 -5.78 -11.50 17.89
CA ALA A 486 -4.67 -11.34 18.81
C ALA A 486 -5.11 -10.89 20.21
N LEU A 487 -4.23 -11.12 21.18
CA LEU A 487 -4.37 -10.65 22.56
C LEU A 487 -3.29 -9.60 22.84
N LYS A 488 -3.59 -8.61 23.70
CA LYS A 488 -2.57 -7.67 24.19
C LYS A 488 -1.46 -8.45 24.89
N TRP A 489 -0.21 -8.07 24.66
CA TRP A 489 0.95 -8.84 25.15
C TRP A 489 2.11 -7.94 25.62
N PRO A 490 2.85 -8.31 26.68
CA PRO A 490 2.51 -9.35 27.66
C PRO A 490 1.29 -8.93 28.49
N LYS A 491 0.65 -9.90 29.13
CA LYS A 491 -0.50 -9.66 30.01
C LYS A 491 -0.45 -10.66 31.17
N LYS A 492 -0.65 -10.16 32.40
CA LYS A 492 -0.70 -11.03 33.59
C LYS A 492 -1.99 -11.83 33.56
N PHE A 493 -1.95 -13.05 34.11
CA PHE A 493 -3.12 -13.92 34.18
C PHE A 493 -4.38 -13.21 34.73
N ASN A 494 -4.23 -12.49 35.84
CA ASN A 494 -5.34 -11.82 36.52
C ASN A 494 -5.99 -10.68 35.73
N ASP A 495 -5.35 -10.18 34.68
CA ASP A 495 -5.88 -9.10 33.85
C ASP A 495 -6.74 -9.62 32.70
N TYR A 496 -6.71 -10.93 32.42
CA TYR A 496 -7.47 -11.51 31.32
C TYR A 496 -8.97 -11.43 31.59
N SER A 497 -9.72 -10.97 30.59
CA SER A 497 -11.17 -11.08 30.59
C SER A 497 -11.59 -12.49 30.20
N LYS A 498 -12.84 -12.86 30.55
CA LYS A 498 -13.43 -14.14 30.13
C LYS A 498 -13.35 -14.32 28.61
N LYS A 499 -13.60 -13.26 27.82
CA LYS A 499 -13.57 -13.33 26.35
C LYS A 499 -12.16 -13.53 25.80
N GLU A 500 -11.16 -12.94 26.42
CA GLU A 500 -9.77 -13.16 26.02
C GLU A 500 -9.32 -14.60 26.33
N LEU A 501 -9.72 -15.14 27.50
CA LEU A 501 -9.46 -16.54 27.83
C LEU A 501 -10.14 -17.50 26.84
N GLU A 502 -11.40 -17.23 26.47
CA GLU A 502 -12.16 -18.02 25.48
C GLU A 502 -11.51 -18.04 24.09
N ALA A 503 -10.69 -17.04 23.77
CA ALA A 503 -10.00 -16.96 22.49
C ALA A 503 -8.68 -17.75 22.45
N ILE A 504 -8.19 -18.19 23.61
CA ILE A 504 -7.01 -19.05 23.69
C ILE A 504 -7.43 -20.47 23.25
N PRO A 505 -6.72 -21.09 22.29
CA PRO A 505 -7.02 -22.43 21.83
C PRO A 505 -7.20 -23.43 22.99
N GLY A 506 -8.28 -24.22 22.96
CA GLY A 506 -8.57 -25.23 23.98
C GLY A 506 -9.30 -24.71 25.23
N ILE A 507 -9.54 -23.40 25.37
CA ILE A 507 -10.29 -22.83 26.50
C ILE A 507 -11.71 -22.45 26.06
N GLY A 508 -12.68 -23.32 26.35
CA GLY A 508 -14.10 -23.01 26.15
C GLY A 508 -14.69 -22.16 27.28
N SER A 509 -15.91 -21.66 27.10
CA SER A 509 -16.57 -20.74 28.06
C SER A 509 -16.65 -21.27 29.49
N LYS A 510 -16.87 -22.58 29.68
CA LYS A 510 -16.87 -23.22 31.01
C LYS A 510 -15.50 -23.15 31.68
N ARG A 511 -14.42 -23.48 30.95
CA ARG A 511 -13.04 -23.41 31.44
C ARG A 511 -12.66 -21.96 31.75
N ALA A 512 -12.96 -21.02 30.86
CA ALA A 512 -12.73 -19.59 31.09
C ALA A 512 -13.44 -19.09 32.36
N SER A 513 -14.70 -19.46 32.56
CA SER A 513 -15.47 -19.06 33.75
C SER A 513 -14.85 -19.62 35.05
N ARG A 514 -14.40 -20.89 35.03
CA ARG A 514 -13.69 -21.51 36.15
C ARG A 514 -12.38 -20.78 36.44
N LEU A 515 -11.59 -20.45 35.41
CA LEU A 515 -10.33 -19.74 35.56
C LEU A 515 -10.49 -18.34 36.16
N ILE A 516 -11.53 -17.60 35.77
CA ILE A 516 -11.85 -16.28 36.35
C ILE A 516 -12.26 -16.38 37.81
N LEU A 517 -12.93 -17.47 38.20
CA LEU A 517 -13.36 -17.71 39.58
C LEU A 517 -12.19 -18.13 40.48
N GLU A 518 -11.43 -19.14 40.03
CA GLU A 518 -10.38 -19.79 40.83
C GLU A 518 -9.07 -18.97 40.88
N LYS A 519 -8.79 -18.16 39.86
CA LYS A 519 -7.61 -17.28 39.76
C LYS A 519 -6.30 -17.97 40.18
N PRO A 520 -5.82 -18.98 39.42
CA PRO A 520 -4.57 -19.67 39.73
C PRO A 520 -3.43 -18.67 39.95
N ALA A 521 -2.57 -18.95 40.93
CA ALA A 521 -1.43 -18.12 41.28
C ALA A 521 -0.18 -18.45 40.45
N ASP A 522 -0.09 -19.68 39.92
CA ASP A 522 1.04 -20.14 39.12
C ASP A 522 0.63 -21.11 37.98
N ILE A 523 1.63 -21.51 37.20
CA ILE A 523 1.42 -22.40 36.05
C ILE A 523 1.00 -23.83 36.47
N LYS A 524 1.34 -24.27 37.69
CA LYS A 524 0.97 -25.61 38.19
C LYS A 524 -0.51 -25.65 38.53
N GLU A 525 -1.01 -24.64 39.24
CA GLU A 525 -2.43 -24.48 39.54
C GLU A 525 -3.25 -24.32 38.25
N LEU A 526 -2.77 -23.50 37.31
CA LEU A 526 -3.42 -23.35 36.02
C LEU A 526 -3.51 -24.70 35.27
N SER A 527 -2.41 -25.46 35.24
CA SER A 527 -2.38 -26.78 34.61
C SER A 527 -3.35 -27.76 35.27
N ALA A 528 -3.47 -27.74 36.61
CA ALA A 528 -4.41 -28.59 37.34
C ALA A 528 -5.87 -28.25 37.01
N LEU A 529 -6.20 -26.95 36.83
CA LEU A 529 -7.54 -26.50 36.48
C LEU A 529 -7.94 -26.84 35.03
N LEU A 530 -6.97 -26.85 34.11
CA LEU A 530 -7.18 -27.16 32.69
C LEU A 530 -7.18 -28.67 32.38
N GLY A 531 -6.52 -29.46 33.22
CA GLY A 531 -6.41 -30.91 33.09
C GLY A 531 -5.16 -31.37 32.32
N PRO A 532 -4.78 -32.65 32.46
CA PRO A 532 -3.52 -33.18 31.94
C PRO A 532 -3.45 -33.21 30.41
N ASP A 533 -4.59 -33.28 29.72
CA ASP A 533 -4.66 -33.33 28.25
C ASP A 533 -4.57 -31.94 27.59
N PHE A 534 -4.39 -30.87 28.37
CA PHE A 534 -4.29 -29.54 27.81
C PHE A 534 -2.93 -29.33 27.14
N ASP A 535 -2.93 -28.70 25.96
CA ASP A 535 -1.72 -28.47 25.18
C ASP A 535 -0.69 -27.60 25.93
N GLN A 536 0.44 -28.20 26.28
CA GLN A 536 1.52 -27.53 27.01
C GLN A 536 2.16 -26.38 26.20
N LYS A 537 2.12 -26.43 24.87
CA LYS A 537 2.58 -25.31 24.04
C LYS A 537 1.69 -24.09 24.23
N THR A 538 0.39 -24.28 24.26
CA THR A 538 -0.57 -23.21 24.54
C THR A 538 -0.36 -22.62 25.94
N LEU A 539 -0.11 -23.45 26.96
CA LEU A 539 0.19 -23.01 28.32
C LEU A 539 1.40 -22.05 28.36
N SER A 540 2.53 -22.49 27.83
CA SER A 540 3.78 -21.71 27.81
C SER A 540 3.71 -20.49 26.88
N HIS A 541 2.89 -20.53 25.83
CA HIS A 541 2.76 -19.44 24.89
C HIS A 541 1.84 -18.31 25.38
N PHE A 542 0.75 -18.59 26.09
CA PHE A 542 -0.28 -17.57 26.33
C PHE A 542 -0.46 -17.19 27.80
N PHE A 543 0.28 -17.80 28.72
CA PHE A 543 0.21 -17.45 30.13
C PHE A 543 1.58 -17.07 30.68
N GLN A 544 1.64 -15.91 31.32
CA GLN A 544 2.77 -15.46 32.12
C GLN A 544 2.27 -15.20 33.54
N PHE A 545 2.91 -15.85 34.50
CA PHE A 545 2.70 -15.66 35.93
C PHE A 545 3.78 -14.76 36.50
#